data_AF-A0A540NPG0-F1
#
_entry.id   AF-A0A540NPG0-F1
#
_cell.length_a   1.000
_cell.length_b   1.000
_cell.length_c   1.000
_cell.angle_alpha   90.00
_cell.angle_beta   90.00
_cell.angle_gamma   90.00
#
_symmetry.space_group_name_H-M   'P 1'
#
loop_
_entity.id
_entity.type
_entity.pdbx_description
1 polymer ?
#
loop_
_entity_poly.entity_id
_entity_poly.type
_entity_poly.pdbx_seq_one_letter_code
_entity_poly.pdbx_strand_id
1 'polypeptide(L)'
;MAQLLDLKDDLDIVVPTIRNLDFLEMWRPIFQPYHLIIVQDGLRLSLLRFLGFKKKYIFTIDDDCFVAKEPSGKEINALSQHIRNLLTPSTPLFFNTLYDPFANGADFVHCAKVICDHLGLGVETGLPYIWHSKASNPFVNLKKEYKGIYWQEDMIPFFQQIVLPKECKTVQDCYIELANKVKEKLAPLDPYFAQLGDAMVTWIEAWDELNPPPETAN
;
A
#
# COMPACT_ATOMS: atom_id res chain seq x y z
N MET A 1 11.14 -8.39 -22.52
CA MET A 1 10.75 -9.83 -22.53
C MET A 1 11.88 -10.75 -22.06
N ALA A 2 13.16 -10.44 -22.30
CA ALA A 2 14.33 -11.11 -21.69
C ALA A 2 14.85 -10.40 -20.41
N GLN A 3 14.00 -9.61 -19.73
CA GLN A 3 14.32 -8.86 -18.50
C GLN A 3 13.32 -9.15 -17.36
N LEU A 4 12.34 -10.03 -17.59
CA LEU A 4 11.49 -10.61 -16.53
C LEU A 4 12.23 -11.76 -15.80
N LEU A 5 13.58 -11.78 -15.89
CA LEU A 5 14.44 -12.77 -15.27
C LEU A 5 14.40 -12.61 -13.75
N ASP A 6 13.44 -13.32 -13.18
CA ASP A 6 13.60 -14.21 -12.03
C ASP A 6 14.06 -13.54 -10.73
N LEU A 7 13.25 -12.62 -10.22
CA LEU A 7 13.32 -12.15 -8.83
C LEU A 7 13.03 -13.29 -7.81
N LYS A 8 13.05 -14.57 -8.18
CA LYS A 8 12.80 -15.69 -7.24
C LYS A 8 13.70 -15.62 -6.01
N ASP A 9 14.93 -15.16 -6.17
CA ASP A 9 15.92 -15.08 -5.10
C ASP A 9 15.84 -13.74 -4.35
N ASP A 10 15.20 -12.74 -4.95
CA ASP A 10 15.11 -11.35 -4.48
C ASP A 10 13.70 -10.90 -4.06
N LEU A 11 12.68 -11.75 -4.21
CA LEU A 11 11.28 -11.48 -3.86
C LEU A 11 10.73 -12.49 -2.85
N ASP A 12 10.17 -11.96 -1.76
CA ASP A 12 9.32 -12.70 -0.83
C ASP A 12 7.84 -12.42 -1.14
N ILE A 13 7.01 -13.46 -1.19
CA ILE A 13 5.54 -13.32 -1.27
C ILE A 13 4.99 -13.43 0.15
N VAL A 14 4.18 -12.46 0.57
CA VAL A 14 3.60 -12.41 1.91
C VAL A 14 2.09 -12.42 1.81
N VAL A 15 1.46 -13.39 2.50
CA VAL A 15 0.01 -13.54 2.50
C VAL A 15 -0.50 -13.49 3.93
N PRO A 16 -1.08 -12.36 4.39
CA PRO A 16 -1.87 -12.36 5.61
C PRO A 16 -3.16 -13.14 5.38
N THR A 17 -3.55 -13.99 6.33
CA THR A 17 -4.78 -14.77 6.20
C THR A 17 -5.48 -15.01 7.53
N ILE A 18 -6.81 -14.98 7.48
CA ILE A 18 -7.70 -15.39 8.58
C ILE A 18 -8.53 -16.62 8.20
N ARG A 19 -8.28 -17.17 7.01
CA ARG A 19 -9.05 -18.23 6.35
C ARG A 19 -8.25 -19.54 6.29
N ASN A 20 -8.84 -20.56 5.66
CA ASN A 20 -8.11 -21.75 5.27
C ASN A 20 -7.18 -21.45 4.08
N LEU A 21 -6.17 -22.30 3.88
CA LEU A 21 -5.13 -22.09 2.86
C LEU A 21 -5.50 -22.64 1.47
N ASP A 22 -6.73 -23.11 1.26
CA ASP A 22 -7.17 -23.76 0.02
C ASP A 22 -7.05 -22.84 -1.21
N PHE A 23 -7.16 -21.52 -1.02
CA PHE A 23 -6.98 -20.54 -2.08
C PHE A 23 -5.56 -20.57 -2.69
N LEU A 24 -4.56 -21.06 -1.96
CA LEU A 24 -3.19 -21.18 -2.47
C LEU A 24 -3.08 -22.20 -3.61
N GLU A 25 -4.01 -23.16 -3.74
CA GLU A 25 -4.00 -24.11 -4.86
C GLU A 25 -4.17 -23.40 -6.21
N MET A 26 -5.02 -22.38 -6.25
CA MET A 26 -5.19 -21.55 -7.45
C MET A 26 -3.95 -20.69 -7.72
N TRP A 27 -3.26 -20.23 -6.66
CA TRP A 27 -2.04 -19.45 -6.81
C TRP A 27 -0.79 -20.29 -7.07
N ARG A 28 -0.85 -21.61 -6.87
CA ARG A 28 0.29 -22.55 -7.00
C ARG A 28 1.09 -22.35 -8.29
N PRO A 29 0.49 -22.22 -9.49
CA PRO A 29 1.26 -22.03 -10.72
C PRO A 29 2.11 -20.75 -10.74
N ILE A 30 1.71 -19.72 -9.97
CA ILE A 30 2.38 -18.42 -9.90
C ILE A 30 3.35 -18.37 -8.71
N PHE A 31 2.96 -18.90 -7.55
CA PHE A 31 3.73 -18.76 -6.29
C PHE A 31 4.78 -19.85 -6.06
N GLN A 32 4.58 -21.05 -6.62
CA GLN A 32 5.50 -22.18 -6.42
C GLN A 32 7.00 -21.86 -6.65
N PRO A 33 7.39 -20.99 -7.60
CA PRO A 33 8.80 -20.63 -7.80
C PRO A 33 9.39 -19.70 -6.73
N TYR A 34 8.58 -19.09 -5.87
CA TYR A 34 8.99 -18.04 -4.94
C TYR A 34 8.96 -18.52 -3.49
N HIS A 35 9.66 -17.79 -2.61
CA HIS A 35 9.55 -17.98 -1.18
C HIS A 35 8.24 -17.36 -0.68
N LEU A 36 7.41 -18.17 0.00
CA LEU A 36 6.09 -17.78 0.47
C LEU A 36 6.07 -17.71 2.00
N ILE A 37 5.65 -16.58 2.53
CA ILE A 37 5.47 -16.30 3.96
C ILE A 37 3.97 -16.13 4.21
N ILE A 38 3.39 -17.00 5.04
CA ILE A 38 1.96 -16.94 5.40
C ILE A 38 1.85 -16.43 6.84
N VAL A 39 1.09 -15.36 7.03
CA VAL A 39 0.86 -14.75 8.34
C VAL A 39 -0.59 -15.02 8.74
N GLN A 40 -0.81 -16.01 9.60
CA GLN A 40 -2.15 -16.42 10.01
C GLN A 40 -2.57 -15.74 11.32
N ASP A 41 -3.69 -15.00 11.30
CA ASP A 41 -4.26 -14.38 12.49
C ASP A 41 -4.92 -15.45 13.40
N GLY A 42 -4.77 -15.31 14.73
CA GLY A 42 -5.41 -16.18 15.72
C GLY A 42 -4.51 -17.13 16.51
N LEU A 43 -3.22 -17.25 16.20
CA LEU A 43 -2.24 -17.79 17.15
C LEU A 43 -1.86 -16.67 18.12
N ARG A 44 -2.07 -16.86 19.44
CA ARG A 44 -1.46 -16.04 20.48
C ARG A 44 0.07 -16.16 20.34
N LEU A 45 0.64 -15.33 19.49
CA LEU A 45 2.06 -15.08 19.41
C LEU A 45 2.21 -13.59 19.69
N SER A 46 2.68 -13.33 20.90
CA SER A 46 3.54 -12.21 21.22
C SER A 46 4.16 -11.61 19.97
N LEU A 47 3.82 -10.36 19.69
CA LEU A 47 4.66 -9.37 19.04
C LEU A 47 5.37 -9.89 17.78
N LEU A 48 4.89 -9.47 16.60
CA LEU A 48 5.58 -9.51 15.30
C LEU A 48 7.07 -9.16 15.43
N ARG A 49 7.88 -10.14 15.83
CA ARG A 49 9.34 -10.10 15.89
C ARG A 49 9.84 -11.00 14.79
N PHE A 50 9.27 -10.91 13.60
CA PHE A 50 9.63 -11.78 12.48
C PHE A 50 9.19 -11.15 11.16
N LEU A 51 9.84 -10.06 10.79
CA LEU A 51 9.96 -9.68 9.39
C LEU A 51 11.44 -9.47 9.11
N GLY A 52 12.23 -10.52 9.37
CA GLY A 52 13.57 -10.66 8.80
C GLY A 52 13.46 -10.93 7.31
N PHE A 53 12.79 -10.05 6.56
CA PHE A 53 12.76 -10.08 5.11
C PHE A 53 14.20 -9.89 4.65
N LYS A 54 14.78 -10.96 4.13
CA LYS A 54 16.16 -10.95 3.65
C LYS A 54 16.24 -10.50 2.20
N LYS A 55 15.10 -10.47 1.53
CA LYS A 55 14.97 -10.22 0.11
C LYS A 55 14.65 -8.76 -0.17
N LYS A 56 15.10 -8.29 -1.32
CA LYS A 56 15.02 -6.89 -1.73
C LYS A 56 13.59 -6.42 -1.98
N TYR A 57 12.72 -7.32 -2.42
CA TYR A 57 11.35 -7.01 -2.77
C TYR A 57 10.38 -7.85 -1.95
N ILE A 58 9.22 -7.28 -1.66
CA ILE A 58 8.11 -7.95 -0.99
C ILE A 58 6.87 -7.78 -1.87
N PHE A 59 6.18 -8.88 -2.16
CA PHE A 59 4.87 -8.88 -2.82
C PHE A 59 3.81 -9.33 -1.82
N THR A 60 2.98 -8.40 -1.36
CA THR A 60 1.87 -8.70 -0.46
C THR A 60 0.58 -8.94 -1.22
N ILE A 61 -0.20 -9.96 -0.85
CA ILE A 61 -1.51 -10.23 -1.45
C ILE A 61 -2.48 -10.80 -0.40
N ASP A 62 -3.70 -10.28 -0.39
CA ASP A 62 -4.73 -10.71 0.58
C ASP A 62 -5.29 -12.10 0.25
N ASP A 63 -5.76 -12.80 1.28
CA ASP A 63 -6.31 -14.16 1.17
C ASP A 63 -7.65 -14.27 0.41
N ASP A 64 -8.26 -13.15 0.06
CA ASP A 64 -9.46 -13.05 -0.77
C ASP A 64 -9.21 -12.33 -2.10
N CYS A 65 -7.94 -12.23 -2.51
CA CYS A 65 -7.53 -11.89 -3.85
C CYS A 65 -7.33 -13.15 -4.70
N PHE A 66 -7.90 -13.13 -5.90
CA PHE A 66 -7.92 -14.27 -6.81
C PHE A 66 -7.41 -13.89 -8.20
N VAL A 67 -6.89 -14.90 -8.92
CA VAL A 67 -6.34 -14.74 -10.26
C VAL A 67 -7.42 -14.27 -11.22
N ALA A 68 -7.26 -13.08 -11.81
CA ALA A 68 -8.16 -12.59 -12.84
C ALA A 68 -7.96 -13.32 -14.17
N LYS A 69 -8.98 -13.30 -15.02
CA LYS A 69 -8.96 -13.91 -16.34
C LYS A 69 -9.23 -12.88 -17.43
N GLU A 70 -8.52 -12.99 -18.54
CA GLU A 70 -8.82 -12.27 -19.77
C GLU A 70 -10.20 -12.69 -20.32
N PRO A 71 -10.82 -11.92 -21.25
CA PRO A 71 -12.02 -12.34 -21.96
C PRO A 71 -11.89 -13.69 -22.68
N SER A 72 -10.66 -14.09 -23.03
CA SER A 72 -10.31 -15.40 -23.59
C SER A 72 -10.41 -16.56 -22.59
N GLY A 73 -10.59 -16.27 -21.30
CA GLY A 73 -10.54 -17.23 -20.20
C GLY A 73 -9.14 -17.53 -19.68
N LYS A 74 -8.10 -16.95 -20.30
CA LYS A 74 -6.70 -17.12 -19.88
C LYS A 74 -6.43 -16.42 -18.55
N GLU A 75 -5.76 -17.10 -17.64
CA GLU A 75 -5.31 -16.54 -16.36
C GLU A 75 -4.23 -15.48 -16.54
N ILE A 76 -4.36 -14.38 -15.79
CA ILE A 76 -3.41 -13.29 -15.80
C ILE A 76 -2.40 -13.50 -14.67
N ASN A 77 -1.10 -13.48 -15.01
CA ASN A 77 -0.04 -13.56 -14.00
C ASN A 77 0.14 -12.20 -13.31
N ALA A 78 -0.62 -11.97 -12.24
CA ALA A 78 -0.61 -10.73 -11.46
C ALA A 78 0.78 -10.33 -10.95
N LEU A 79 1.61 -11.32 -10.58
CA LEU A 79 2.96 -11.08 -10.10
C LEU A 79 3.88 -10.55 -11.21
N SER A 80 3.82 -11.16 -12.41
CA SER A 80 4.59 -10.70 -13.56
C SER A 80 4.22 -9.26 -13.96
N GLN A 81 2.96 -8.90 -13.80
CA GLN A 81 2.49 -7.54 -14.08
C GLN A 81 3.02 -6.54 -13.04
N HIS A 82 3.01 -6.88 -11.75
CA HIS A 82 3.65 -6.04 -10.72
C HIS A 82 5.15 -5.89 -10.93
N ILE A 83 5.86 -6.97 -11.26
CA ILE A 83 7.30 -6.92 -11.56
C ILE A 83 7.55 -6.00 -12.76
N ARG A 84 6.71 -6.04 -13.79
CA ARG A 84 6.82 -5.12 -14.92
C ARG A 84 6.72 -3.66 -14.48
N ASN A 85 5.75 -3.31 -13.63
CA ASN A 85 5.60 -1.94 -13.15
C ASN A 85 6.82 -1.52 -12.32
N LEU A 86 7.34 -2.38 -11.44
CA LEU A 86 8.56 -2.09 -10.66
C LEU A 86 9.79 -1.81 -11.55
N LEU A 87 9.84 -2.41 -12.74
CA LEU A 87 10.94 -2.26 -13.69
C LEU A 87 10.68 -1.19 -14.77
N THR A 88 9.51 -0.57 -14.76
CA THR A 88 9.14 0.47 -15.73
C THR A 88 9.23 1.83 -15.03
N PRO A 89 9.86 2.85 -15.64
CA PRO A 89 9.89 4.17 -15.04
C PRO A 89 8.48 4.79 -14.96
N SER A 90 8.09 5.23 -13.77
CA SER A 90 6.92 6.06 -13.55
C SER A 90 7.26 7.55 -13.78
N THR A 91 6.25 8.37 -14.08
CA THR A 91 6.41 9.83 -14.21
C THR A 91 5.66 10.56 -13.10
N PRO A 92 6.23 11.59 -12.47
CA PRO A 92 5.53 12.43 -11.48
C PRO A 92 4.32 13.17 -12.07
N LEU A 93 4.26 13.30 -13.40
CA LEU A 93 3.15 13.96 -14.09
C LEU A 93 1.89 13.08 -14.20
N PHE A 94 1.99 11.79 -13.81
CA PHE A 94 0.89 10.84 -13.93
C PHE A 94 0.75 10.08 -12.62
N PHE A 95 -0.30 10.41 -11.87
CA PHE A 95 -0.76 9.63 -10.73
C PHE A 95 -2.05 8.94 -11.16
N ASN A 96 -1.92 7.72 -11.68
CA ASN A 96 -3.07 6.91 -12.02
C ASN A 96 -3.23 5.90 -10.89
N THR A 97 -4.34 5.93 -10.18
CA THR A 97 -4.77 4.76 -9.42
C THR A 97 -6.03 4.23 -10.09
N LEU A 98 -6.16 2.91 -10.22
CA LEU A 98 -7.39 2.26 -10.68
C LEU A 98 -8.63 2.61 -9.81
N TYR A 99 -8.40 3.18 -8.62
CA TYR A 99 -9.42 3.66 -7.70
C TYR A 99 -9.85 5.11 -7.97
N ASP A 100 -9.07 5.84 -8.76
CA ASP A 100 -9.33 7.20 -9.17
C ASP A 100 -10.08 7.15 -10.53
N PRO A 101 -11.39 7.45 -10.60
CA PRO A 101 -12.02 7.66 -11.90
C PRO A 101 -11.25 8.77 -12.61
N PHE A 102 -10.73 8.52 -13.83
CA PHE A 102 -9.96 9.48 -14.66
C PHE A 102 -10.59 10.89 -14.75
N ALA A 103 -10.48 11.67 -13.68
CA ALA A 103 -11.19 12.92 -13.46
C ALA A 103 -10.40 13.73 -12.42
N ASN A 104 -10.22 15.03 -12.69
CA ASN A 104 -9.53 15.91 -11.76
C ASN A 104 -10.21 15.91 -10.38
N GLY A 105 -9.43 15.65 -9.33
CA GLY A 105 -9.86 15.76 -7.94
C GLY A 105 -10.39 14.47 -7.31
N ALA A 106 -10.29 13.32 -7.98
CA ALA A 106 -10.68 12.04 -7.40
C ALA A 106 -9.49 11.25 -6.80
N ASP A 107 -8.57 11.98 -6.15
CA ASP A 107 -7.35 11.43 -5.56
C ASP A 107 -7.65 10.43 -4.42
N PHE A 108 -7.78 9.15 -4.74
CA PHE A 108 -7.67 8.09 -3.74
C PHE A 108 -6.20 8.02 -3.29
N VAL A 109 -5.96 7.98 -1.97
CA VAL A 109 -4.60 7.99 -1.35
C VAL A 109 -3.94 9.39 -1.29
N HIS A 110 -4.68 10.39 -0.81
CA HIS A 110 -4.20 11.78 -0.64
C HIS A 110 -2.83 11.92 0.03
N CYS A 111 -2.53 11.16 1.10
CA CYS A 111 -1.24 11.26 1.77
C CYS A 111 -0.07 10.89 0.86
N ALA A 112 -0.19 9.79 0.11
CA ALA A 112 0.86 9.36 -0.80
C ALA A 112 1.05 10.37 -1.94
N LYS A 113 -0.07 10.88 -2.50
CA LYS A 113 -0.04 11.90 -3.56
C LYS A 113 0.74 13.14 -3.14
N VAL A 114 0.42 13.71 -1.97
CA VAL A 114 1.09 14.91 -1.44
C VAL A 114 2.61 14.70 -1.30
N ILE A 115 3.02 13.55 -0.78
CA ILE A 115 4.45 13.22 -0.59
C ILE A 115 5.13 12.99 -1.94
N CYS A 116 4.51 12.24 -2.85
CA CYS A 116 5.04 11.97 -4.18
C CYS A 116 5.22 13.25 -4.99
N ASP A 117 4.23 14.14 -5.00
CA ASP A 117 4.31 15.42 -5.69
C ASP A 117 5.44 16.29 -5.15
N HIS A 118 5.57 16.36 -3.82
CA HIS A 118 6.61 17.15 -3.16
C HIS A 118 8.02 16.64 -3.48
N LEU A 119 8.19 15.32 -3.50
CA LEU A 119 9.47 14.68 -3.78
C LEU A 119 9.74 14.46 -5.28
N GLY A 120 8.79 14.80 -6.15
CA GLY A 120 8.89 14.54 -7.59
C GLY A 120 8.96 13.05 -7.93
N LEU A 121 8.21 12.22 -7.22
CA LEU A 121 8.11 10.78 -7.44
C LEU A 121 6.90 10.44 -8.30
N GLY A 122 7.10 9.59 -9.30
CA GLY A 122 6.01 9.03 -10.09
C GLY A 122 5.34 7.85 -9.39
N VAL A 123 4.04 7.69 -9.61
CA VAL A 123 3.28 6.53 -9.14
C VAL A 123 2.81 5.73 -10.33
N GLU A 124 3.03 4.42 -10.28
CA GLU A 124 2.56 3.49 -11.29
C GLU A 124 1.62 2.48 -10.66
N THR A 125 0.38 2.46 -11.13
CA THR A 125 -0.53 1.36 -10.83
C THR A 125 -0.65 0.43 -12.01
N GLY A 126 -0.67 -0.87 -11.72
CA GLY A 126 -0.85 -1.91 -12.73
C GLY A 126 -2.25 -1.95 -13.33
N LEU A 127 -2.44 -2.86 -14.27
CA LEU A 127 -3.76 -3.23 -14.78
C LEU A 127 -4.58 -3.95 -13.68
N PRO A 128 -5.92 -4.00 -13.78
CA PRO A 128 -6.72 -4.79 -12.87
C PRO A 128 -6.55 -6.29 -13.21
N TYR A 129 -5.55 -6.93 -12.61
CA TYR A 129 -5.18 -8.34 -12.85
C TYR A 129 -5.46 -9.27 -11.66
N ILE A 130 -6.15 -8.78 -10.63
CA ILE A 130 -6.73 -9.57 -9.55
C ILE A 130 -8.22 -9.26 -9.43
N TRP A 131 -9.00 -10.24 -9.01
CA TRP A 131 -10.38 -10.01 -8.58
C TRP A 131 -10.50 -10.34 -7.10
N HIS A 132 -11.29 -9.55 -6.37
CA HIS A 132 -11.42 -9.66 -4.93
C HIS A 132 -12.81 -10.19 -4.57
N SER A 133 -12.88 -11.29 -3.83
CA SER A 133 -14.16 -11.80 -3.31
C SER A 133 -14.49 -11.09 -2.00
N LYS A 134 -15.01 -9.85 -2.10
CA LYS A 134 -15.39 -9.07 -0.91
C LYS A 134 -16.37 -9.86 -0.05
N ALA A 135 -15.94 -10.26 1.15
CA ALA A 135 -16.78 -10.95 2.12
C ALA A 135 -17.65 -9.99 2.96
N SER A 136 -17.35 -8.69 2.92
CA SER A 136 -18.01 -7.68 3.75
C SER A 136 -19.33 -7.20 3.15
N ASN A 137 -20.36 -7.06 3.99
CA ASN A 137 -21.62 -6.47 3.59
C ASN A 137 -21.46 -4.94 3.40
N PRO A 138 -21.69 -4.41 2.18
CA PRO A 138 -21.42 -3.00 1.89
C PRO A 138 -22.29 -2.05 2.71
N PHE A 139 -23.52 -2.44 3.07
CA PHE A 139 -24.40 -1.61 3.89
C PHE A 139 -23.99 -1.59 5.37
N VAL A 140 -23.38 -2.67 5.87
CA VAL A 140 -22.83 -2.70 7.22
C VAL A 140 -21.59 -1.80 7.30
N ASN A 141 -20.70 -1.86 6.31
CA ASN A 141 -19.53 -0.98 6.23
C ASN A 141 -19.96 0.47 6.10
N LEU A 142 -20.91 0.76 5.20
CA LEU A 142 -21.47 2.11 5.05
C LEU A 142 -22.02 2.64 6.38
N LYS A 143 -22.77 1.84 7.14
CA LYS A 143 -23.25 2.26 8.47
C LYS A 143 -22.15 2.52 9.48
N LYS A 144 -21.00 1.82 9.39
CA LYS A 144 -19.85 2.04 10.28
C LYS A 144 -19.01 3.25 9.86
N GLU A 145 -18.89 3.47 8.56
CA GLU A 145 -17.95 4.41 7.93
C GLU A 145 -18.64 5.67 7.38
N TYR A 146 -19.96 5.82 7.58
CA TYR A 146 -20.77 6.91 7.01
C TYR A 146 -20.22 8.31 7.32
N LYS A 147 -19.56 8.49 8.48
CA LYS A 147 -18.91 9.75 8.85
C LYS A 147 -17.88 10.19 7.80
N GLY A 148 -17.18 9.24 7.17
CA GLY A 148 -16.19 9.50 6.14
C GLY A 148 -16.77 10.18 4.89
N ILE A 149 -18.09 10.09 4.65
CA ILE A 149 -18.75 10.84 3.57
C ILE A 149 -18.75 12.33 3.88
N TYR A 150 -19.04 12.69 5.14
CA TYR A 150 -19.05 14.10 5.56
C TYR A 150 -17.64 14.65 5.73
N TRP A 151 -16.72 13.83 6.23
CA TRP A 151 -15.33 14.26 6.41
C TRP A 151 -14.64 14.63 5.10
N GLN A 152 -15.06 14.04 3.98
CA GLN A 152 -14.50 14.36 2.66
C GLN A 152 -14.64 15.83 2.27
N GLU A 153 -15.70 16.52 2.72
CA GLU A 153 -15.91 17.95 2.45
C GLU A 153 -14.79 18.83 3.03
N ASP A 154 -14.19 18.41 4.16
CA ASP A 154 -13.07 19.11 4.78
C ASP A 154 -11.71 18.49 4.40
N MET A 155 -11.64 17.15 4.28
CA MET A 155 -10.41 16.42 4.01
C MET A 155 -9.89 16.67 2.59
N ILE A 156 -10.75 16.62 1.57
CA ILE A 156 -10.31 16.75 0.17
C ILE A 156 -9.68 18.13 -0.06
N PRO A 157 -10.34 19.27 0.30
CA PRO A 157 -9.72 20.58 0.15
C PRO A 157 -8.46 20.74 1.00
N PHE A 158 -8.45 20.16 2.21
CA PHE A 158 -7.25 20.16 3.05
C PHE A 158 -6.06 19.55 2.32
N PHE A 159 -6.17 18.30 1.84
CA PHE A 159 -5.05 17.62 1.17
C PHE A 159 -4.65 18.28 -0.14
N GLN A 160 -5.60 18.80 -0.92
CA GLN A 160 -5.32 19.55 -2.16
C GLN A 160 -4.53 20.84 -1.92
N GLN A 161 -4.58 21.41 -0.71
CA GLN A 161 -3.90 22.65 -0.35
C GLN A 161 -2.59 22.43 0.43
N ILE A 162 -2.25 21.19 0.80
CA ILE A 162 -1.03 20.93 1.56
C ILE A 162 0.18 21.25 0.69
N VAL A 163 1.02 22.13 1.21
CA VAL A 163 2.37 22.37 0.71
C VAL A 163 3.33 21.94 1.82
N LEU A 164 4.17 20.95 1.52
CA LEU A 164 5.21 20.51 2.44
C LEU A 164 6.42 21.46 2.38
N PRO A 165 7.10 21.70 3.51
CA PRO A 165 8.34 22.49 3.55
C PRO A 165 9.43 21.89 2.65
N LYS A 166 10.24 22.74 2.02
CA LYS A 166 11.35 22.29 1.14
C LYS A 166 12.43 21.51 1.88
N GLU A 167 12.44 21.64 3.20
CA GLU A 167 13.31 20.97 4.15
C GLU A 167 12.95 19.48 4.30
N CYS A 168 11.69 19.11 4.02
CA CYS A 168 11.27 17.71 3.97
C CYS A 168 11.85 17.06 2.70
N LYS A 169 12.94 16.30 2.85
CA LYS A 169 13.69 15.71 1.72
C LYS A 169 13.52 14.21 1.61
N THR A 170 13.03 13.57 2.66
CA THR A 170 12.77 12.13 2.73
C THR A 170 11.28 11.85 2.88
N VAL A 171 10.87 10.62 2.59
CA VAL A 171 9.49 10.17 2.82
C VAL A 171 9.14 10.29 4.30
N GLN A 172 10.07 9.96 5.21
CA GLN A 172 9.90 10.09 6.65
C GLN A 172 9.61 11.54 7.07
N ASP A 173 10.43 12.50 6.61
CA ASP A 173 10.22 13.93 6.92
C ASP A 173 8.84 14.39 6.45
N CYS A 174 8.47 14.01 5.23
CA CYS A 174 7.20 14.38 4.63
C CYS A 174 6.02 13.77 5.39
N TYR A 175 6.13 12.51 5.82
CA TYR A 175 5.07 11.79 6.51
C TYR A 175 4.86 12.30 7.94
N ILE A 176 5.93 12.65 8.65
CA ILE A 176 5.87 13.27 9.97
C ILE A 176 5.23 14.66 9.88
N GLU A 177 5.67 15.49 8.94
CA GLU A 177 5.07 16.82 8.74
C GLU A 177 3.60 16.72 8.35
N LEU A 178 3.24 15.76 7.49
CA LEU A 178 1.86 15.50 7.13
C LEU A 178 1.03 15.06 8.33
N ALA A 179 1.57 14.20 9.20
CA ALA A 179 0.90 13.78 10.44
C ALA A 179 0.60 14.98 11.35
N ASN A 180 1.54 15.92 11.48
CA ASN A 180 1.33 17.16 12.24
C ASN A 180 0.21 18.01 11.63
N LYS A 181 0.21 18.20 10.31
CA LYS A 181 -0.85 18.95 9.61
C LYS A 181 -2.22 18.28 9.74
N VAL A 182 -2.29 16.95 9.67
CA VAL A 182 -3.51 16.16 9.88
C VAL A 182 -4.05 16.39 11.30
N LYS A 183 -3.20 16.31 12.33
CA LYS A 183 -3.60 16.60 13.71
C LYS A 183 -4.11 18.03 13.86
N GLU A 184 -3.39 19.00 13.31
CA GLU A 184 -3.75 20.41 13.45
C GLU A 184 -5.09 20.73 12.77
N LYS A 185 -5.30 20.26 11.55
CA LYS A 185 -6.45 20.66 10.72
C LYS A 185 -7.66 19.74 10.86
N LEU A 186 -7.45 18.44 11.04
CA LEU A 186 -8.52 17.44 11.03
C LEU A 186 -8.90 16.93 12.43
N ALA A 187 -8.05 17.07 13.47
CA ALA A 187 -8.49 16.69 14.82
C ALA A 187 -9.71 17.48 15.34
N PRO A 188 -9.92 18.76 14.98
CA PRO A 188 -11.16 19.46 15.30
C PRO A 188 -12.42 18.84 14.65
N LEU A 189 -12.25 18.13 13.52
CA LEU A 189 -13.35 17.48 12.78
C LEU A 189 -13.80 16.18 13.47
N ASP A 190 -12.85 15.34 13.89
CA ASP A 190 -13.12 14.16 14.71
C ASP A 190 -11.85 13.72 15.47
N PRO A 191 -11.95 13.27 16.74
CA PRO A 191 -10.80 12.77 17.52
C PRO A 191 -10.03 11.63 16.85
N TYR A 192 -10.66 10.89 15.94
CA TYR A 192 -9.99 9.89 15.11
C TYR A 192 -8.73 10.44 14.43
N PHE A 193 -8.75 11.68 13.93
CA PHE A 193 -7.61 12.24 13.20
C PHE A 193 -6.41 12.57 14.09
N ALA A 194 -6.65 12.85 15.37
CA ALA A 194 -5.55 12.94 16.34
C ALA A 194 -4.87 11.58 16.50
N GLN A 195 -5.67 10.52 16.70
CA GLN A 195 -5.17 9.14 16.80
C GLN A 195 -4.48 8.68 15.52
N LEU A 196 -5.02 9.03 14.35
CA LEU A 196 -4.43 8.74 13.05
C LEU A 196 -3.04 9.38 12.95
N GLY A 197 -2.91 10.66 13.29
CA GLY A 197 -1.60 11.31 13.27
C GLY A 197 -0.61 10.70 14.28
N ASP A 198 -1.06 10.26 15.46
CA ASP A 198 -0.20 9.57 16.43
C ASP A 198 0.27 8.22 15.89
N ALA A 199 -0.64 7.47 15.25
CA ALA A 199 -0.33 6.22 14.59
C ALA A 199 0.65 6.42 13.42
N MET A 200 0.48 7.49 12.62
CA MET A 200 1.40 7.84 11.54
C MET A 200 2.84 8.04 12.04
N VAL A 201 3.03 8.77 13.15
CA VAL A 201 4.35 8.98 13.75
C VAL A 201 4.91 7.66 14.29
N THR A 202 4.09 6.90 15.03
CA THR A 202 4.48 5.58 15.55
C THR A 202 4.97 4.64 14.44
N TRP A 203 4.31 4.66 13.28
CA TRP A 203 4.70 3.86 12.13
C TRP A 203 6.08 4.23 11.58
N ILE A 204 6.42 5.52 11.51
CA ILE A 204 7.74 5.96 11.06
C ILE A 204 8.83 5.66 12.08
N GLU A 205 8.55 5.83 13.37
CA GLU A 205 9.48 5.46 14.43
C GLU A 205 9.81 3.95 14.38
N ALA A 206 8.78 3.11 14.22
CA ALA A 206 8.95 1.68 14.05
C ALA A 206 9.71 1.34 12.75
N TRP A 207 9.46 2.08 11.66
CA TRP A 207 10.19 1.90 10.40
C TRP A 207 11.69 2.19 10.57
N ASP A 208 12.03 3.31 11.21
CA ASP A 208 13.42 3.73 11.42
C ASP A 208 14.16 2.80 12.40
N GLU A 209 13.48 2.28 13.43
CA GLU A 209 14.05 1.26 14.33
C GLU A 209 14.44 -0.01 13.57
N LEU A 210 13.62 -0.41 12.59
CA LEU A 210 13.82 -1.63 11.80
C LEU A 210 14.76 -1.42 10.60
N ASN A 211 14.93 -0.18 10.14
CA ASN A 211 15.73 0.17 8.97
C ASN A 211 16.71 1.30 9.31
N PRO A 212 17.66 1.07 10.22
CA PRO A 212 18.63 2.09 10.59
C PRO A 212 19.44 2.52 9.36
N PRO A 213 19.86 3.80 9.29
CA PRO A 213 20.75 4.26 8.23
C PRO A 213 21.99 3.36 8.15
N PRO A 214 22.56 3.13 6.95
CA PRO A 214 23.81 2.41 6.84
C PRO A 214 24.85 3.08 7.74
N GLU A 215 25.56 2.30 8.56
CA GLU A 215 26.69 2.83 9.33
C GLU A 215 27.64 3.52 8.34
N THR A 216 27.91 4.80 8.56
CA THR A 216 28.89 5.53 7.76
C THR A 216 30.21 4.79 7.88
N ALA A 217 30.65 4.18 6.77
CA ALA A 217 31.96 3.59 6.66
C ALA A 217 33.00 4.69 6.92
N ASN A 218 33.59 4.67 8.13
CA ASN A 218 34.72 5.50 8.50
C ASN A 218 35.98 5.08 7.74
#